data_AF-A4NVD2-F1
#
_entry.id   AF-A4NVD2-F1
#
_cell.length_a   1.000
_cell.length_b   1.000
_cell.length_c   1.000
_cell.angle_alpha   90.00
_cell.angle_beta   90.00
_cell.angle_gamma   90.00
#
_symmetry.space_group_name_H-M   'P 1'
#
loop_
_entity.id
_entity.type
_entity.pdbx_description
1 polymer ?
#
loop_
_entity_poly.entity_id
_entity_poly.type
_entity_poly.pdbx_seq_one_letter_code
_entity_poly.pdbx_strand_id
1 'polypeptide(L)'
;MLDLTPQSKKISIQIGGMTCQSCANRIEKVLNKKPFVQQAGVNFAVEEAQVVFDATQASETQIIEIIHKTGFSAHIKQTNELPIEENTSIPWRLIVLWIINIPFLIGMLGMMSGSHHLMLPPIWQFALASIVQLWLAIPFYRGAIGSIRGGLANMDVLVSTGTLTIYLYSAFMLFYHANHAMGQVYFEASVMVIGFVSLGKFLEDRTKKA
;
A
#
# COMPACT_ATOMS: atom_id res chain seq x y z
N MET A 1 42.96 11.87 -10.78
CA MET A 1 42.55 10.48 -10.47
C MET A 1 41.03 10.46 -10.58
N LEU A 2 40.47 9.65 -11.49
CA LEU A 2 39.03 9.65 -11.77
C LEU A 2 38.22 9.28 -10.52
N ASP A 3 37.20 10.09 -10.21
CA ASP A 3 36.15 9.79 -9.24
C ASP A 3 35.34 8.56 -9.72
N LEU A 4 35.48 7.43 -9.02
CA LEU A 4 34.58 6.29 -9.15
C LEU A 4 33.53 6.38 -8.05
N THR A 5 32.45 7.14 -8.29
CA THR A 5 31.27 7.05 -7.45
C THR A 5 30.62 5.68 -7.66
N PRO A 6 30.31 4.90 -6.60
CA PRO A 6 29.67 3.60 -6.75
C PRO A 6 28.27 3.80 -7.35
N GLN A 7 28.05 3.24 -8.55
CA GLN A 7 26.77 3.34 -9.25
C GLN A 7 25.84 2.25 -8.71
N SER A 8 25.14 2.56 -7.61
CA SER A 8 24.16 1.63 -7.04
C SER A 8 22.99 1.45 -8.00
N LYS A 9 22.71 0.21 -8.37
CA LYS A 9 21.58 -0.17 -9.22
C LYS A 9 20.66 -1.10 -8.46
N LYS A 10 19.35 -0.83 -8.54
CA LYS A 10 18.30 -1.66 -7.94
C LYS A 10 17.59 -2.45 -9.03
N ILE A 11 17.47 -3.76 -8.84
CA ILE A 11 16.73 -4.65 -9.75
C ILE A 11 15.73 -5.51 -8.99
N SER A 12 14.64 -5.88 -9.67
CA SER A 12 13.68 -6.88 -9.21
C SER A 12 13.81 -8.14 -10.06
N ILE A 13 13.84 -9.29 -9.39
CA ILE A 13 14.06 -10.60 -10.01
C ILE A 13 12.93 -11.53 -9.59
N GLN A 14 12.24 -12.11 -10.56
CA GLN A 14 11.26 -13.17 -10.32
C GLN A 14 12.00 -14.50 -10.09
N ILE A 15 11.67 -15.21 -9.02
CA ILE A 15 12.32 -16.47 -8.62
C ILE A 15 11.30 -17.61 -8.64
N GLY A 16 11.51 -18.59 -9.51
CA GLY A 16 10.69 -19.80 -9.55
C GLY A 16 11.32 -20.99 -8.80
N GLY A 17 10.46 -21.85 -8.26
CA GLY A 17 10.86 -23.10 -7.58
C GLY A 17 11.03 -22.99 -6.07
N MET A 18 10.70 -21.85 -5.46
CA MET A 18 10.65 -21.74 -4.00
C MET A 18 9.40 -22.43 -3.45
N THR A 19 9.56 -23.26 -2.42
CA THR A 19 8.43 -23.98 -1.79
C THR A 19 8.18 -23.56 -0.34
N CYS A 20 9.08 -22.78 0.27
CA CYS A 20 8.92 -22.25 1.62
C CYS A 20 9.81 -21.03 1.89
N GLN A 21 9.54 -20.34 3.01
CA GLN A 21 10.30 -19.17 3.47
C GLN A 21 11.79 -19.47 3.71
N SER A 22 12.14 -20.72 4.06
CA SER A 22 13.54 -21.08 4.27
C SER A 22 14.35 -21.07 2.96
N CYS A 23 13.72 -21.36 1.81
CA CYS A 23 14.33 -21.18 0.49
C CYS A 23 14.65 -19.69 0.24
N ALA A 24 13.69 -18.80 0.50
CA ALA A 24 13.89 -17.36 0.35
C ALA A 24 15.04 -16.85 1.24
N ASN A 25 15.06 -17.22 2.53
CA ASN A 25 16.12 -16.84 3.45
C ASN A 25 17.50 -17.34 3.01
N ARG A 26 17.58 -18.51 2.36
CA ARG A 26 18.84 -19.05 1.83
C ARG A 26 19.36 -18.18 0.68
N ILE A 27 18.49 -17.82 -0.26
CA ILE A 27 18.85 -16.97 -1.41
C ILE A 27 19.30 -15.59 -0.91
N GLU A 28 18.54 -15.00 0.02
CA GLU A 28 18.85 -13.70 0.62
C GLU A 28 20.24 -13.68 1.28
N LYS A 29 20.55 -14.70 2.08
CA LYS A 29 21.87 -14.84 2.73
C LYS A 29 23.01 -15.01 1.71
N VAL A 30 22.77 -15.70 0.61
CA VAL A 30 23.79 -15.91 -0.43
C VAL A 30 24.09 -14.61 -1.18
N LEU A 31 23.06 -13.82 -1.48
CA LEU A 31 23.20 -12.54 -2.15
C LEU A 31 23.88 -11.49 -1.25
N ASN A 32 23.43 -11.34 0.00
CA ASN A 32 24.01 -10.38 0.95
C ASN A 32 25.47 -10.69 1.34
N LYS A 33 25.97 -11.90 1.06
CA LYS A 33 27.39 -12.25 1.27
C LYS A 33 28.30 -11.76 0.14
N LYS A 34 27.75 -11.24 -0.97
CA LYS A 34 28.55 -10.79 -2.10
C LYS A 34 29.06 -9.38 -1.85
N PRO A 35 30.36 -9.10 -2.11
CA PRO A 35 30.97 -7.81 -1.80
C PRO A 35 30.39 -6.65 -2.62
N PHE A 36 29.85 -6.95 -3.80
CA PHE A 36 29.20 -5.98 -4.68
C PHE A 36 27.70 -5.82 -4.40
N VAL A 37 27.10 -6.59 -3.49
CA VAL A 37 25.69 -6.47 -3.09
C VAL A 37 25.61 -5.62 -1.83
N GLN A 38 24.94 -4.47 -1.93
CA GLN A 38 24.72 -3.58 -0.79
C GLN A 38 23.57 -4.10 0.06
N GLN A 39 22.50 -4.56 -0.59
CA GLN A 39 21.33 -5.09 0.07
C GLN A 39 20.58 -6.04 -0.86
N ALA A 40 20.19 -7.21 -0.35
CA ALA A 40 19.25 -8.10 -1.00
C ALA A 40 18.13 -8.48 -0.02
N GLY A 41 16.88 -8.46 -0.51
CA GLY A 41 15.71 -8.94 0.22
C GLY A 41 14.88 -9.86 -0.65
N VAL A 42 14.43 -11.00 -0.10
CA VAL A 42 13.67 -12.00 -0.85
C VAL A 42 12.32 -12.25 -0.19
N ASN A 43 11.24 -12.11 -0.96
CA ASN A 43 9.88 -12.33 -0.48
C ASN A 43 9.30 -13.59 -1.11
N PHE A 44 9.14 -14.63 -0.30
CA PHE A 44 8.55 -15.91 -0.70
C PHE A 44 7.11 -15.75 -1.20
N ALA A 45 6.29 -14.92 -0.55
CA ALA A 45 4.85 -14.82 -0.83
C ALA A 45 4.55 -14.25 -2.24
N VAL A 46 5.50 -13.51 -2.82
CA VAL A 46 5.38 -12.93 -4.17
C VAL A 46 6.43 -13.48 -5.14
N GLU A 47 7.22 -14.47 -4.71
CA GLU A 47 8.26 -15.09 -5.52
C GLU A 47 9.26 -14.07 -6.13
N GLU A 48 9.61 -13.02 -5.38
CA GLU A 48 10.41 -11.90 -5.88
C GLU A 48 11.62 -11.62 -4.97
N ALA A 49 12.76 -11.30 -5.58
CA ALA A 49 13.94 -10.75 -4.92
C ALA A 49 14.21 -9.33 -5.39
N GLN A 50 14.47 -8.43 -4.44
CA GLN A 50 14.97 -7.09 -4.69
C GLN A 50 16.45 -7.02 -4.32
N VAL A 51 17.29 -6.59 -5.25
CA VAL A 51 18.74 -6.54 -5.07
C VAL A 51 19.26 -5.16 -5.43
N VAL A 52 19.99 -4.55 -4.51
CA VAL A 52 20.77 -3.33 -4.70
C VAL A 52 22.25 -3.73 -4.76
N PHE A 53 22.88 -3.46 -5.89
CA PHE A 53 24.28 -3.84 -6.14
C PHE A 53 25.04 -2.72 -6.84
N ASP A 54 26.36 -2.81 -6.79
CA ASP A 54 27.24 -1.89 -7.51
C ASP A 54 27.38 -2.32 -8.98
N ALA A 55 26.80 -1.54 -9.88
CA ALA A 55 26.81 -1.80 -11.32
C ALA A 55 28.21 -1.67 -11.95
N THR A 56 29.18 -1.10 -11.23
CA THR A 56 30.58 -1.05 -11.68
C THR A 56 31.31 -2.38 -11.42
N GLN A 57 30.82 -3.19 -10.48
CA GLN A 57 31.48 -4.42 -10.02
C GLN A 57 30.80 -5.70 -10.51
N ALA A 58 29.49 -5.66 -10.78
CA ALA A 58 28.72 -6.83 -11.22
C ALA A 58 27.65 -6.45 -12.23
N SER A 59 27.17 -7.44 -12.98
CA SER A 59 26.03 -7.30 -13.91
C SER A 59 24.80 -8.03 -13.39
N GLU A 60 23.62 -7.67 -13.91
CA GLU A 60 22.34 -8.33 -13.56
C GLU A 60 22.37 -9.84 -13.88
N THR A 61 23.05 -10.21 -14.96
CA THR A 61 23.25 -11.61 -15.37
C THR A 61 24.04 -12.41 -14.34
N GLN A 62 25.05 -11.80 -13.69
CA GLN A 62 25.80 -12.47 -12.62
C GLN A 62 24.92 -12.74 -11.39
N ILE A 63 23.98 -11.84 -11.08
CA ILE A 63 23.04 -12.03 -9.97
C ILE A 63 22.07 -13.18 -10.26
N ILE A 64 21.53 -13.25 -11.48
CA ILE A 64 20.72 -14.39 -11.93
C ILE A 64 21.50 -15.70 -11.82
N GLU A 65 22.77 -15.71 -12.24
CA GLU A 65 23.62 -16.90 -12.20
C GLU A 65 23.85 -17.39 -10.76
N ILE A 66 24.01 -16.46 -9.81
CA ILE A 66 24.12 -16.79 -8.38
C ILE A 66 22.85 -17.47 -7.89
N ILE A 67 21.67 -17.00 -8.29
CA ILE A 67 20.39 -17.61 -7.90
C ILE A 67 20.25 -18.99 -8.57
N HIS A 68 20.62 -19.13 -9.84
CA HIS A 68 20.66 -20.43 -10.52
C HIS A 68 21.56 -21.45 -9.81
N LYS A 69 22.74 -21.02 -9.33
CA LYS A 69 23.65 -21.87 -8.54
C LYS A 69 23.06 -22.32 -7.21
N THR A 70 22.03 -21.65 -6.70
CA THR A 70 21.29 -22.08 -5.50
C THR A 70 20.18 -23.09 -5.80
N GLY A 71 19.95 -23.44 -7.07
CA GLY A 71 18.97 -24.43 -7.51
C GLY A 71 17.60 -23.85 -7.86
N PHE A 72 17.48 -22.54 -8.02
CA PHE A 72 16.23 -21.85 -8.35
C PHE A 72 16.30 -21.18 -9.71
N SER A 73 15.16 -21.09 -10.40
CA SER A 73 15.05 -20.32 -11.65
C SER A 73 14.94 -18.83 -11.33
N ALA A 74 15.61 -17.97 -12.10
CA ALA A 74 15.55 -16.52 -11.91
C ALA A 74 15.47 -15.78 -13.23
N HIS A 75 14.54 -14.83 -13.32
CA HIS A 75 14.37 -13.96 -14.48
C HIS A 75 14.31 -12.50 -14.03
N ILE A 76 15.07 -11.62 -14.72
CA ILE A 76 14.95 -10.18 -14.48
C ILE A 76 13.52 -9.79 -14.83
N LYS A 77 12.82 -9.23 -13.84
CA LYS A 77 11.60 -8.49 -14.10
C LYS A 77 12.09 -7.21 -14.75
N GLN A 78 12.06 -7.15 -16.08
CA GLN A 78 12.36 -5.92 -16.80
C GLN A 78 11.40 -4.86 -16.27
N THR A 79 11.88 -4.01 -15.38
CA THR A 79 11.37 -2.65 -15.32
C THR A 79 11.71 -2.10 -16.68
N ASN A 80 10.75 -2.14 -17.61
CA ASN A 80 10.79 -1.27 -18.76
C ASN A 80 10.94 0.15 -18.20
N GLU A 81 12.19 0.62 -18.09
CA GLU A 81 12.53 2.02 -18.22
C GLU A 81 12.24 2.41 -19.69
N LEU A 82 10.97 2.32 -20.08
CA LEU A 82 10.44 3.38 -20.92
C LEU A 82 10.56 4.63 -20.06
N PRO A 83 11.01 5.79 -20.58
CA PRO A 83 10.85 7.05 -19.89
C PRO A 83 9.34 7.22 -19.66
N ILE A 84 8.87 6.78 -18.49
CA ILE A 84 7.58 7.18 -17.96
C ILE A 84 7.78 8.68 -17.83
N GLU A 85 7.14 9.47 -18.70
CA GLU A 85 6.88 10.87 -18.40
C GLU A 85 6.53 10.92 -16.93
N GLU A 86 7.38 11.54 -16.12
CA GLU A 86 7.29 11.48 -14.67
C GLU A 86 5.95 12.10 -14.29
N ASN A 87 4.93 11.24 -14.20
CA ASN A 87 3.59 11.68 -13.95
C ASN A 87 3.52 11.93 -12.44
N THR A 88 4.05 13.08 -12.06
CA THR A 88 3.90 13.72 -10.75
C THR A 88 2.45 14.09 -10.47
N SER A 89 1.50 13.71 -11.34
CA SER A 89 0.08 13.90 -11.09
C SER A 89 -0.38 13.07 -9.89
N ILE A 90 -1.21 13.72 -9.10
CA ILE A 90 -1.92 13.12 -7.99
C ILE A 90 -2.71 11.94 -8.56
N PRO A 91 -2.63 10.74 -7.96
CA PRO A 91 -3.38 9.60 -8.47
C PRO A 91 -4.86 9.94 -8.46
N TRP A 92 -5.54 9.75 -9.59
CA TRP A 92 -6.96 10.13 -9.75
C TRP A 92 -7.85 9.56 -8.63
N ARG A 93 -7.49 8.39 -8.08
CA ARG A 93 -8.17 7.77 -6.94
C ARG A 93 -8.13 8.63 -5.68
N LEU A 94 -6.99 9.28 -5.41
CA LEU A 94 -6.83 10.19 -4.27
C LEU A 94 -7.69 11.44 -4.50
N ILE A 95 -7.73 11.97 -5.72
CA ILE A 95 -8.60 13.11 -6.05
C ILE A 95 -10.07 12.75 -5.82
N VAL A 96 -10.54 11.62 -6.35
CA VAL A 96 -11.91 11.14 -6.15
C VAL A 96 -12.22 10.88 -4.67
N LEU A 97 -11.29 10.29 -3.93
CA LEU A 97 -11.42 10.07 -2.50
C LEU A 97 -11.60 11.40 -1.74
N TRP A 98 -10.81 12.42 -2.06
CA TRP A 98 -10.92 13.74 -1.43
C TRP A 98 -12.20 14.48 -1.83
N ILE A 99 -12.64 14.37 -3.08
CA ILE A 99 -13.94 14.90 -3.52
C ILE A 99 -15.08 14.29 -2.69
N ILE A 100 -15.04 12.97 -2.44
CA ILE A 100 -16.05 12.30 -1.62
C ILE A 100 -15.92 12.68 -0.13
N ASN A 101 -14.71 12.91 0.37
CA ASN A 101 -14.46 13.27 1.78
C ASN A 101 -14.95 14.70 2.12
N ILE A 102 -14.86 15.66 1.19
CA ILE A 102 -15.21 17.06 1.45
C ILE A 102 -16.64 17.22 2.01
N PRO A 103 -17.69 16.63 1.43
CA PRO A 103 -19.05 16.69 1.98
C PRO A 103 -19.16 16.14 3.41
N PHE A 104 -18.43 15.07 3.77
CA PHE A 104 -18.43 14.54 5.14
C PHE A 104 -17.73 15.50 6.11
N LEU A 105 -16.63 16.13 5.69
CA LEU A 105 -15.93 17.14 6.48
C LEU A 105 -16.83 18.36 6.74
N ILE A 106 -17.56 18.82 5.71
CA ILE A 106 -18.54 19.91 5.83
C ILE A 106 -19.66 19.53 6.81
N GLY A 107 -20.17 18.30 6.75
CA GLY A 107 -21.17 17.80 7.69
C GLY A 107 -20.68 17.82 9.14
N MET A 108 -19.45 17.37 9.38
CA MET A 108 -18.82 17.37 10.70
C MET A 108 -18.62 18.80 11.25
N LEU A 109 -18.16 19.74 10.41
CA LEU A 109 -18.03 21.15 10.78
C LEU A 109 -19.39 21.82 11.02
N GLY A 110 -20.41 21.46 10.24
CA GLY A 110 -21.77 21.95 10.41
C GLY A 110 -22.37 21.58 11.77
N MET A 111 -22.13 20.34 12.23
CA MET A 111 -22.52 19.91 13.58
C MET A 111 -21.81 20.74 14.67
N MET A 112 -20.52 21.04 14.50
CA MET A 112 -19.78 21.90 15.44
C MET A 112 -20.31 23.34 15.49
N SER A 113 -20.88 23.83 14.39
CA SER A 113 -21.55 25.13 14.28
C SER A 113 -23.02 25.11 14.73
N GLY A 114 -23.51 24.01 15.30
CA GLY A 114 -24.92 23.86 15.74
C GLY A 114 -25.93 23.69 14.60
N SER A 115 -25.44 23.57 13.37
CA SER A 115 -26.22 23.59 12.13
C SER A 115 -26.49 22.17 11.63
N HIS A 116 -27.56 21.55 12.13
CA HIS A 116 -27.96 20.18 11.76
C HIS A 116 -28.40 20.04 10.29
N HIS A 117 -28.69 21.15 9.61
CA HIS A 117 -29.13 21.19 8.21
C HIS A 117 -28.01 20.94 7.19
N LEU A 118 -26.74 21.02 7.62
CA LEU A 118 -25.59 20.71 6.76
C LEU A 118 -25.24 19.23 6.70
N MET A 119 -25.93 18.37 7.47
CA MET A 119 -25.70 16.93 7.43
C MET A 119 -26.34 16.31 6.19
N LEU A 120 -25.58 15.48 5.48
CA LEU A 120 -26.11 14.65 4.42
C LEU A 120 -27.13 13.66 4.99
N PRO A 121 -28.22 13.34 4.27
CA PRO A 121 -29.17 12.31 4.70
C PRO A 121 -28.45 10.97 4.94
N PRO A 122 -28.86 10.16 5.95
CA PRO A 122 -28.15 8.94 6.32
C PRO A 122 -27.94 7.93 5.18
N ILE A 123 -28.91 7.84 4.26
CA ILE A 123 -28.83 6.96 3.08
C ILE A 123 -27.72 7.40 2.12
N TRP A 124 -27.55 8.71 1.91
CA TRP A 124 -26.48 9.25 1.07
C TRP A 124 -25.11 9.07 1.72
N GLN A 125 -25.02 9.24 3.04
CA GLN A 125 -23.80 8.93 3.78
C GLN A 125 -23.40 7.46 3.61
N PHE A 126 -24.34 6.54 3.77
CA PHE A 126 -24.10 5.11 3.55
C PHE A 126 -23.65 4.81 2.12
N ALA A 127 -24.31 5.38 1.10
CA ALA A 127 -23.96 5.14 -0.29
C ALA A 127 -22.52 5.62 -0.62
N LEU A 128 -22.17 6.85 -0.24
CA LEU A 128 -20.83 7.39 -0.47
C LEU A 128 -19.76 6.65 0.36
N ALA A 129 -20.05 6.33 1.62
CA ALA A 129 -19.15 5.56 2.46
C ALA A 129 -18.94 4.15 1.92
N SER A 130 -19.97 3.51 1.36
CA SER A 130 -19.86 2.20 0.71
C SER A 130 -18.91 2.25 -0.50
N ILE A 131 -18.99 3.31 -1.31
CA ILE A 131 -18.08 3.53 -2.44
C ILE A 131 -16.64 3.65 -1.94
N VAL A 132 -16.41 4.44 -0.89
CA VAL A 132 -15.06 4.60 -0.32
C VAL A 132 -14.56 3.28 0.29
N GLN A 133 -15.38 2.64 1.12
CA GLN A 133 -15.03 1.45 1.87
C GLN A 133 -14.80 0.24 0.95
N LEU A 134 -15.70 -0.04 0.02
CA LEU A 134 -15.63 -1.26 -0.80
C LEU A 134 -14.75 -1.10 -2.04
N TRP A 135 -14.66 0.12 -2.60
CA TRP A 135 -13.93 0.34 -3.85
C TRP A 135 -12.62 1.08 -3.67
N LEU A 136 -12.63 2.25 -3.01
CA LEU A 136 -11.40 3.04 -2.86
C LEU A 136 -10.44 2.45 -1.81
N ALA A 137 -10.94 1.71 -0.81
CA ALA A 137 -10.12 1.07 0.21
C ALA A 137 -9.46 -0.26 -0.22
N ILE A 138 -9.71 -0.75 -1.44
CA ILE A 138 -9.13 -2.01 -1.95
C ILE A 138 -7.59 -2.12 -1.75
N PRO A 139 -6.78 -1.06 -1.98
CA PRO A 139 -5.34 -1.14 -1.74
C PRO A 139 -4.99 -1.47 -0.28
N PHE A 140 -5.73 -0.92 0.68
CA PHE A 140 -5.56 -1.21 2.10
C PHE A 140 -5.92 -2.66 2.43
N TYR A 141 -7.02 -3.18 1.86
CA TYR A 141 -7.40 -4.59 2.07
C TYR A 141 -6.39 -5.57 1.50
N ARG A 142 -5.85 -5.29 0.31
CA ARG A 142 -4.80 -6.11 -0.29
C ARG A 142 -3.53 -6.10 0.57
N GLY A 143 -3.13 -4.92 1.06
CA GLY A 143 -1.99 -4.76 1.98
C GLY A 143 -2.20 -5.49 3.30
N ALA A 144 -3.40 -5.39 3.89
CA ALA A 144 -3.75 -6.03 5.15
C ALA A 144 -3.73 -7.57 5.03
N ILE A 145 -4.38 -8.13 4.00
CA ILE A 145 -4.41 -9.58 3.77
C ILE A 145 -3.01 -10.13 3.52
N GLY A 146 -2.19 -9.41 2.74
CA GLY A 146 -0.79 -9.78 2.51
C GLY A 146 0.01 -9.81 3.81
N SER A 147 -0.14 -8.79 4.66
CA SER A 147 0.55 -8.71 5.96
C SER A 147 0.15 -9.84 6.91
N ILE A 148 -1.16 -10.09 7.04
CA ILE A 148 -1.68 -11.15 7.92
C ILE A 148 -1.20 -12.54 7.47
N ARG A 149 -1.21 -12.82 6.16
CA ARG A 149 -0.66 -14.07 5.62
C ARG A 149 0.83 -14.22 5.87
N GLY A 150 1.56 -13.11 5.93
CA GLY A 150 2.96 -13.05 6.32
C GLY A 150 3.21 -13.12 7.83
N GLY A 151 2.18 -13.23 8.66
CA GLY A 151 2.30 -13.30 10.13
C GLY A 151 2.68 -11.98 10.79
N LEU A 152 2.55 -10.84 10.08
CA LEU A 152 2.89 -9.51 10.60
C LEU A 152 1.67 -8.59 10.54
N ALA A 153 1.61 -7.62 11.44
CA ALA A 153 0.62 -6.55 11.41
C ALA A 153 1.30 -5.24 10.97
N ASN A 154 0.80 -4.64 9.90
CA ASN A 154 1.27 -3.35 9.39
C ASN A 154 0.18 -2.27 9.50
N MET A 155 0.48 -1.04 9.05
CA MET A 155 -0.48 0.07 9.06
C MET A 155 -1.79 -0.27 8.31
N ASP A 156 -1.72 -1.03 7.22
CA ASP A 156 -2.89 -1.42 6.43
C ASP A 156 -3.84 -2.33 7.21
N VAL A 157 -3.31 -3.24 8.04
CA VAL A 157 -4.12 -4.09 8.92
C VAL A 157 -4.91 -3.24 9.92
N LEU A 158 -4.25 -2.28 10.57
CA LEU A 158 -4.89 -1.41 11.55
C LEU A 158 -6.00 -0.57 10.90
N VAL A 159 -5.68 0.08 9.77
CA VAL A 159 -6.60 0.96 9.05
C VAL A 159 -7.78 0.17 8.48
N SER A 160 -7.53 -0.98 7.86
CA SER A 160 -8.57 -1.87 7.34
C SER A 160 -9.52 -2.32 8.44
N THR A 161 -8.99 -2.79 9.57
CA THR A 161 -9.82 -3.33 10.65
C THR A 161 -10.64 -2.24 11.32
N GLY A 162 -10.03 -1.08 11.61
CA GLY A 162 -10.71 0.05 12.23
C GLY A 162 -11.83 0.64 11.36
N THR A 163 -11.53 0.93 10.09
CA THR A 163 -12.52 1.50 9.16
C THR A 163 -13.67 0.53 8.89
N LEU A 164 -13.36 -0.78 8.77
CA LEU A 164 -14.38 -1.81 8.60
C LEU A 164 -15.28 -1.93 9.83
N THR A 165 -14.72 -1.86 11.03
CA THR A 165 -15.49 -1.90 12.29
C THR A 165 -16.47 -0.72 12.36
N ILE A 166 -15.98 0.49 12.08
CA ILE A 166 -16.81 1.72 12.09
C ILE A 166 -17.90 1.63 11.02
N TYR A 167 -17.55 1.19 9.82
CA TYR A 167 -18.49 1.07 8.70
C TYR A 167 -19.59 0.04 8.99
N LEU A 168 -19.22 -1.15 9.47
CA LEU A 168 -20.20 -2.21 9.79
C LEU A 168 -21.10 -1.80 10.95
N TYR A 169 -20.55 -1.16 11.98
CA TYR A 169 -21.35 -0.60 13.07
C TYR A 169 -22.37 0.42 12.56
N SER A 170 -21.92 1.37 11.73
CA SER A 170 -22.78 2.42 11.17
C SER A 170 -23.85 1.85 10.24
N ALA A 171 -23.51 0.85 9.43
CA ALA A 171 -24.46 0.13 8.60
C ALA A 171 -25.50 -0.63 9.44
N PHE A 172 -25.06 -1.32 10.48
CA PHE A 172 -25.96 -2.03 11.40
C PHE A 172 -26.94 -1.07 12.09
N MET A 173 -26.45 0.06 12.59
CA MET A 173 -27.29 1.08 13.22
C MET A 173 -28.30 1.68 12.24
N LEU A 174 -27.90 1.93 10.99
CA LEU A 174 -28.78 2.47 9.95
C LEU A 174 -29.96 1.55 9.63
N PHE A 175 -29.73 0.23 9.53
CA PHE A 175 -30.79 -0.73 9.16
C PHE A 175 -31.65 -1.20 10.34
N TYR A 176 -31.07 -1.34 11.53
CA TYR A 176 -31.76 -1.94 12.68
C TYR A 176 -32.33 -0.93 13.69
N HIS A 177 -31.79 0.30 13.74
CA HIS A 177 -32.19 1.32 14.73
C HIS A 177 -32.74 2.61 14.08
N ALA A 178 -33.19 2.56 12.82
CA ALA A 178 -33.73 3.71 12.07
C ALA A 178 -34.91 4.44 12.76
N ASN A 179 -35.62 3.79 13.68
CA ASN A 179 -36.83 4.31 14.32
C ASN A 179 -36.64 4.88 15.73
N HIS A 180 -35.43 4.91 16.29
CA HIS A 180 -35.17 5.49 17.62
C HIS A 180 -34.16 6.64 17.54
N ALA A 181 -34.55 7.77 18.13
CA ALA A 181 -34.00 9.12 17.96
C ALA A 181 -32.52 9.35 18.37
N MET A 182 -31.70 8.31 18.54
CA MET A 182 -30.30 8.43 18.97
C MET A 182 -29.32 7.43 18.32
N GLY A 183 -29.64 6.87 17.17
CA GLY A 183 -28.66 6.10 16.40
C GLY A 183 -27.70 7.01 15.63
N GLN A 184 -26.67 7.56 16.29
CA GLN A 184 -25.62 8.30 15.59
C GLN A 184 -24.84 7.33 14.68
N VAL A 185 -24.89 7.58 13.37
CA VAL A 185 -24.07 6.89 12.38
C VAL A 185 -22.71 7.57 12.30
N TYR A 186 -21.64 6.80 12.11
CA TYR A 186 -20.26 7.29 12.10
C TYR A 186 -19.59 7.02 10.74
N PHE A 187 -20.35 7.12 9.65
CA PHE A 187 -19.83 6.91 8.31
C PHE A 187 -18.72 7.91 7.99
N GLU A 188 -18.82 9.16 8.48
CA GLU A 188 -17.77 10.16 8.31
C GLU A 188 -16.42 9.69 8.87
N ALA A 189 -16.41 9.06 10.04
CA ALA A 189 -15.17 8.64 10.67
C ALA A 189 -14.42 7.60 9.83
N SER A 190 -15.13 6.61 9.26
CA SER A 190 -14.52 5.60 8.40
C SER A 190 -13.91 6.20 7.12
N VAL A 191 -14.65 7.11 6.47
CA VAL A 191 -14.25 7.75 5.21
C VAL A 191 -13.06 8.69 5.43
N MET A 192 -13.08 9.46 6.52
CA MET A 192 -12.01 10.39 6.89
C MET A 192 -10.69 9.67 7.19
N VAL A 193 -10.74 8.53 7.91
CA VAL A 193 -9.54 7.73 8.18
C VAL A 193 -8.90 7.24 6.88
N ILE A 194 -9.70 6.72 5.94
CA ILE A 194 -9.20 6.29 4.62
C ILE A 194 -8.60 7.48 3.85
N GLY A 195 -9.29 8.63 3.87
CA GLY A 195 -8.84 9.88 3.24
C GLY A 195 -7.47 10.34 3.72
N PHE A 196 -7.31 10.54 5.02
CA PHE A 196 -6.06 11.05 5.61
C PHE A 196 -4.91 10.06 5.50
N VAL A 197 -5.15 8.78 5.72
CA VAL A 197 -4.09 7.77 5.59
C VAL A 197 -3.62 7.68 4.13
N SER A 198 -4.54 7.72 3.17
CA SER A 198 -4.17 7.69 1.75
C SER A 198 -3.40 8.95 1.35
N LEU A 199 -3.73 10.12 1.91
CA LEU A 199 -2.95 11.33 1.71
C LEU A 199 -1.55 11.21 2.33
N GLY A 200 -1.45 10.69 3.55
CA GLY A 200 -0.17 10.49 4.24
C GLY A 200 0.78 9.60 3.44
N LYS A 201 0.28 8.45 2.95
CA LYS A 201 1.06 7.55 2.07
C LYS A 201 1.53 8.25 0.78
N PHE A 202 0.67 9.07 0.17
CA PHE A 202 1.03 9.84 -1.01
C PHE A 202 2.13 10.87 -0.74
N LEU A 203 2.07 11.56 0.41
CA LEU A 203 3.11 12.52 0.82
C LEU A 203 4.45 11.81 1.11
N GLU A 204 4.41 10.65 1.77
CA GLU A 204 5.61 9.83 2.04
C GLU A 204 6.28 9.36 0.74
N ASP A 205 5.49 8.96 -0.26
CA ASP A 205 6.02 8.56 -1.56
C ASP A 205 6.62 9.73 -2.34
N ARG A 206 6.10 10.95 -2.15
CA ARG A 206 6.64 12.19 -2.74
C ARG A 206 7.98 12.58 -2.10
N THR A 207 8.14 12.44 -0.79
CA THR A 207 9.39 12.80 -0.10
C THR A 207 10.52 11.81 -0.37
N LYS A 208 10.23 10.55 -0.67
CA LYS A 208 11.25 9.55 -1.07
C LYS A 208 11.78 9.73 -2.50
N LYS A 209 11.08 10.51 -3.33
CA LYS A 209 11.41 10.73 -4.75
C LYS A 209 12.07 12.09 -5.00
N ALA A 210 11.99 13.01 -4.05
CA ALA A 210 12.65 14.32 -4.07
C ALA A 210 14.05 14.21 -3.44
#